data_AF-A0A354MTL5-F1
#
_entry.id   AF-A0A354MTL5-F1
#
_cell.length_a   1.000
_cell.length_b   1.000
_cell.length_c   1.000
_cell.angle_alpha   90.00
_cell.angle_beta   90.00
_cell.angle_gamma   90.00
#
_symmetry.space_group_name_H-M   'P 1'
#
loop_
_entity.id
_entity.type
_entity.pdbx_description
1 polymer ?
#
loop_
_entity_poly.entity_id
_entity_poly.type
_entity_poly.pdbx_seq_one_letter_code
_entity_poly.pdbx_strand_id
1 'polypeptide(L)' 'MLFRKKIERSCAYCANGAHLGDGQILCAKKGLKTVDDQCRKFKYDPCKRIPAKPKAVDFSKYDNEDFSL' A
#
# COMPACT_ATOMS: atom_id res chain seq x y z
N MET A 1 -2.49 9.04 13.81
CA MET A 1 -2.84 9.91 12.67
C MET A 1 -2.62 9.14 11.36
N LEU A 2 -3.67 9.02 10.55
CA LEU A 2 -3.68 8.26 9.29
C LEU A 2 -2.73 8.83 8.22
N PHE A 3 -2.41 10.13 8.29
CA PHE A 3 -1.57 10.83 7.32
C PHE A 3 -0.29 11.34 7.99
N ARG A 4 0.82 10.60 7.83
CA ARG A 4 2.14 11.04 8.31
C ARG A 4 2.66 12.18 7.43
N LYS A 5 2.89 13.36 8.03
CA LYS A 5 3.39 14.57 7.35
C LYS A 5 4.82 14.42 6.82
N LYS A 6 5.65 13.63 7.53
CA LYS A 6 7.01 13.25 7.13
C LYS A 6 7.01 11.75 6.85
N ILE A 7 6.81 11.40 5.59
CA ILE A 7 6.99 10.04 5.09
C ILE A 7 8.30 10.00 4.30
N GLU A 8 9.03 8.90 4.39
CA GLU A 8 10.10 8.64 3.44
C GLU A 8 9.52 8.58 2.03
N ARG A 9 10.36 8.82 1.03
CA ARG A 9 9.93 8.75 -0.36
C ARG A 9 10.19 7.33 -0.82
N SER A 10 9.20 6.68 -1.43
CA SER A 10 9.44 5.44 -2.16
C SER A 10 8.52 5.37 -3.38
N CYS A 11 9.07 4.90 -4.48
CA CYS A 11 8.38 4.78 -5.76
C CYS A 11 7.18 3.82 -5.68
N ALA A 12 7.15 2.90 -4.72
CA ALA A 12 6.04 2.00 -4.40
C ALA A 12 4.68 2.69 -4.28
N TYR A 13 4.66 3.88 -3.68
CA TYR A 13 3.46 4.66 -3.39
C TYR A 13 3.50 6.03 -4.05
N CYS A 14 4.22 6.13 -5.18
CA CYS A 14 4.27 7.34 -5.99
C CYS A 14 3.11 7.35 -7.00
N ALA A 15 2.37 8.46 -7.10
CA ALA A 15 1.31 8.66 -8.08
C ALA A 15 1.81 8.44 -9.53
N ASN A 16 3.08 8.76 -9.81
CA ASN A 16 3.69 8.67 -11.13
C ASN A 16 4.20 7.27 -11.52
N GLY A 17 4.17 6.30 -10.59
CA GLY A 17 4.71 4.95 -10.80
C GLY A 17 3.61 3.89 -10.90
N ALA A 18 3.72 2.95 -11.82
CA ALA A 18 2.90 1.74 -11.86
C ALA A 18 3.75 0.53 -11.47
N HIS A 19 3.21 -0.40 -10.68
CA HIS A 19 3.91 -1.65 -10.37
C HIS A 19 4.01 -2.50 -11.63
N LEU A 20 5.24 -2.91 -11.91
CA LEU A 20 5.59 -3.97 -12.81
C LEU A 20 5.96 -5.18 -11.93
N GLY A 21 5.92 -6.40 -12.46
CA GLY A 21 6.32 -7.60 -11.69
C GLY A 21 7.72 -7.46 -11.06
N ASP A 22 8.03 -8.33 -10.11
CA ASP A 22 9.39 -8.45 -9.54
C ASP A 22 9.93 -7.20 -8.84
N GLY A 23 9.04 -6.38 -8.25
CA GLY A 23 9.43 -5.18 -7.53
C GLY A 23 9.92 -4.03 -8.43
N GLN A 24 9.56 -4.08 -9.70
CA GLN A 24 9.84 -3.00 -10.64
C GLN A 24 8.70 -1.98 -10.65
N ILE A 25 9.04 -0.72 -10.91
CA ILE A 25 8.10 0.39 -11.03
C ILE A 25 8.34 1.09 -12.35
N LEU A 26 7.31 1.17 -13.19
CA LEU A 26 7.34 2.00 -14.39
C LEU A 26 6.92 3.43 -14.05
N CYS A 27 7.89 4.36 -14.03
CA CYS A 27 7.65 5.76 -13.73
C CYS A 27 7.50 6.60 -15.00
N ALA A 28 6.36 7.29 -15.14
CA ALA A 28 6.09 8.18 -16.27
C ALA A 28 7.08 9.36 -16.42
N LYS A 29 7.91 9.63 -15.40
CA LYS A 29 8.90 10.74 -15.39
C LYS A 29 10.36 10.27 -15.41
N LYS A 30 10.64 9.00 -15.10
CA LYS A 30 12.00 8.49 -14.88
C LYS A 30 12.28 7.13 -15.54
N GLY A 31 11.28 6.49 -16.14
CA GLY A 31 11.42 5.14 -16.70
C GLY A 31 11.34 4.06 -15.60
N LEU A 32 12.09 2.98 -15.79
CA LEU A 32 12.14 1.85 -14.86
C LEU A 32 12.83 2.25 -13.54
N LYS A 33 12.21 1.91 -12.42
CA LYS A 33 12.67 2.15 -11.04
C LYS A 33 12.40 0.92 -10.19
N THR A 34 12.94 0.87 -8.98
CA THR A 34 12.59 -0.14 -7.97
C THR A 34 11.52 0.37 -7.01
N VAL A 35 10.96 -0.51 -6.18
CA VAL A 35 9.99 -0.15 -5.13
C VAL A 35 10.56 0.88 -4.14
N ASP A 36 11.82 0.71 -3.73
CA ASP A 36 12.49 1.51 -2.70
C ASP A 36 13.14 2.80 -3.24
N ASP A 37 13.08 3.01 -4.55
CA ASP A 37 13.66 4.19 -5.18
C ASP A 37 12.99 5.49 -4.73
N GLN A 38 13.79 6.56 -4.63
CA GLN A 38 13.32 7.87 -4.22
C GLN A 38 13.77 8.98 -5.16
N CYS A 39 12.91 9.35 -6.10
CA CYS A 39 13.20 10.43 -7.03
C CYS A 39 12.65 11.79 -6.56
N ARG A 40 13.26 12.88 -7.04
CA ARG A 40 12.81 14.27 -6.75
C ARG A 40 11.40 14.60 -7.27
N LYS A 41 10.89 13.84 -8.26
CA LYS A 41 9.53 13.97 -8.82
C LYS A 41 8.50 13.09 -8.09
N PHE A 42 8.85 12.55 -6.92
CA PHE A 42 7.95 11.78 -6.08
C PHE A 42 6.70 12.60 -5.72
N LYS A 43 5.52 11.97 -5.85
CA LYS A 43 4.24 12.50 -5.42
C LYS A 43 3.52 11.38 -4.67
N TYR A 44 3.28 11.58 -3.38
CA TYR A 44 2.64 10.57 -2.53
C TYR A 44 1.20 10.28 -3.00
N ASP A 45 0.86 9.00 -3.14
CA ASP A 45 -0.48 8.50 -3.43
C ASP A 45 -0.95 7.60 -2.27
N PRO A 46 -1.91 8.06 -1.43
CA PRO A 46 -2.42 7.27 -0.31
C PRO A 46 -3.06 5.94 -0.72
N CYS A 47 -3.67 5.88 -1.91
CA CYS A 47 -4.39 4.69 -2.38
C CYS A 47 -3.46 3.54 -2.76
N LYS A 48 -2.18 3.82 -2.99
CA LYS A 48 -1.16 2.80 -3.30
C LYS A 48 -0.60 2.11 -2.06
N ARG A 49 -1.01 2.51 -0.86
CA ARG A 49 -0.68 1.77 0.35
C ARG A 49 -1.54 0.52 0.43
N ILE A 50 -0.87 -0.63 0.52
CA ILE A 50 -1.52 -1.90 0.80
C ILE A 50 -1.41 -2.13 2.31
N PRO A 51 -2.50 -2.03 3.08
CA PRO A 51 -2.48 -2.37 4.49
C PRO A 51 -2.19 -3.87 4.65
N ALA A 52 -1.54 -4.23 5.76
CA ALA A 52 -1.39 -5.63 6.11
C ALA A 52 -2.77 -6.28 6.20
N LYS A 53 -2.92 -7.48 5.62
CA LYS A 53 -4.18 -8.22 5.71
C LYS A 53 -4.51 -8.41 7.20
N PRO A 54 -5.74 -8.09 7.64
CA PRO A 54 -6.14 -8.35 9.01
C PRO A 54 -6.00 -9.85 9.29
N LYS A 55 -5.66 -10.18 10.54
CA LYS A 55 -5.69 -11.58 10.97
C LYS A 55 -7.10 -12.13 10.78
N ALA A 56 -7.21 -13.38 10.35
CA ALA A 56 -8.48 -14.08 10.35
C ALA A 56 -9.06 -14.02 11.77
N VAL A 57 -10.32 -13.61 11.86
CA VAL A 57 -11.03 -13.57 13.13
C VAL A 57 -11.34 -15.01 13.51
N ASP A 58 -11.10 -15.36 14.77
CA ASP A 58 -11.46 -16.68 15.28
C ASP A 58 -12.95 -16.68 15.61
N PHE A 59 -13.72 -17.45 14.83
CA PHE A 59 -15.17 -17.57 14.98
C PHE A 59 -15.57 -18.79 15.82
N SER A 60 -14.63 -19.55 16.38
CA SER A 60 -14.92 -20.76 17.16
C SER A 60 -15.70 -20.53 18.45
N LYS A 61 -15.83 -19.27 18.89
CA LYS A 61 -16.50 -18.87 20.13
C LYS A 61 -17.95 -18.45 19.95
N TYR A 62 -18.42 -18.37 18.71
CA TYR A 62 -19.76 -17.88 18.40
C TYR A 62 -20.62 -19.02 17.90
N ASP A 63 -21.83 -19.08 18.45
CA ASP A 63 -22.84 -20.07 18.07
C ASP A 63 -23.86 -19.41 17.15
N ASN A 64 -24.63 -20.18 16.38
CA ASN A 64 -25.62 -19.60 15.45
C ASN A 64 -26.67 -18.73 16.17
N GLU A 65 -26.93 -18.99 17.46
CA GLU A 65 -27.86 -18.21 18.27
C GLU A 65 -27.36 -16.79 18.56
N ASP A 66 -26.04 -16.56 18.62
CA ASP A 66 -25.44 -15.21 18.79
C ASP A 66 -25.74 -14.27 17.61
N PHE A 67 -26.16 -14.83 16.47
CA PHE A 67 -26.53 -14.09 15.27
C PHE A 67 -28.04 -13.96 15.07
N SER A 68 -28.85 -14.47 16.01
CA SER A 68 -30.31 -14.35 15.99
C SER A 68 -30.79 -13.12 16.76
N LEU A 69 -31.91 -12.53 16.29
CA LEU A 69 -32.46 -11.23 16.72
C LEU A 69 -33.50 -11.37 17.84
#